data_AF-A0A6F8YY78-F1
#
_entry.id   AF-A0A6F8YY78-F1
#
_cell.length_a   1.000
_cell.length_b   1.000
_cell.length_c   1.000
_cell.angle_alpha   90.00
_cell.angle_beta   90.00
_cell.angle_gamma   90.00
#
_symmetry.space_group_name_H-M   'P 1'
#
loop_
_entity.id
_entity.type
_entity.pdbx_description
1 polymer ?
#
loop_
_entity_poly.entity_id
_entity_poly.type
_entity_poly.pdbx_seq_one_letter_code
_entity_poly.pdbx_strand_id
1 'polypeptide(L)'
;MTLAHAGAVLTVHSDGAGSVWVTASWTDGHPVTRPVSAVLTATAAGQRVGPAPLRAIGDGAGTLTYSGQLPPGQWTVTAELAMPAVARCDARFDVGAPAVPATVTCEPPRAAPEPGTSWTPVVVAAVLAVLVAVFLIGRRRLW
;
A
#
# COMPACT_ATOMS: atom_id res chain seq x y z
N MET A 1 -8.87 14.88 -9.91
CA MET A 1 -8.30 15.43 -8.67
C MET A 1 -7.54 14.31 -7.98
N THR A 2 -6.21 14.33 -8.00
CA THR A 2 -5.41 13.41 -7.17
C THR A 2 -5.52 13.91 -5.74
N LEU A 3 -6.05 13.08 -4.84
CA LEU A 3 -6.02 13.37 -3.41
C LEU A 3 -4.55 13.41 -2.98
N ALA A 4 -4.09 14.58 -2.52
CA ALA A 4 -2.78 14.68 -1.90
C ALA A 4 -2.74 13.73 -0.68
N HIS A 5 -1.65 12.99 -0.49
CA HIS A 5 -1.47 12.07 0.64
C HIS A 5 -2.50 10.92 0.75
N ALA A 6 -2.97 10.38 -0.39
CA ALA A 6 -3.96 9.30 -0.42
C ALA A 6 -3.48 7.95 0.16
N GLY A 7 -2.16 7.77 0.30
CA GLY A 7 -1.54 6.58 0.88
C GLY A 7 -0.06 6.80 1.16
N ALA A 8 0.58 5.78 1.72
CA ALA A 8 2.02 5.81 2.01
C ALA A 8 2.78 4.70 1.27
N VAL A 9 4.01 5.01 0.91
CA VAL A 9 5.04 4.13 0.38
C VAL A 9 6.02 3.84 1.52
N LEU A 10 6.38 2.58 1.69
CA LEU A 10 7.39 2.17 2.67
C LEU A 10 8.63 1.68 1.94
N THR A 11 9.79 2.12 2.43
CA THR A 11 11.09 1.60 2.00
C THR A 11 11.78 0.99 3.21
N VAL A 12 12.04 -0.32 3.15
CA VAL A 12 12.76 -1.06 4.17
C VAL A 12 14.23 -1.13 3.79
N HIS A 13 15.10 -0.86 4.75
CA HIS A 13 16.55 -0.85 4.59
C HIS A 13 17.20 -1.80 5.58
N SER A 14 18.33 -2.38 5.17
CA SER A 14 19.20 -3.21 5.98
C SER A 14 20.65 -2.79 5.75
N ASP A 15 21.46 -2.79 6.82
CA ASP A 15 22.91 -2.61 6.71
C ASP A 15 23.65 -3.91 6.32
N GLY A 16 22.94 -5.05 6.28
CA GLY A 16 23.51 -6.38 6.05
C GLY A 16 24.22 -6.98 7.28
N ALA A 17 24.37 -6.22 8.37
CA ALA A 17 24.95 -6.64 9.65
C ALA A 17 23.88 -6.89 10.73
N GLY A 18 22.62 -6.59 10.43
CA GLY A 18 21.44 -6.95 11.23
C GLY A 18 20.61 -5.75 11.69
N SER A 19 21.06 -4.51 11.40
CA SER A 19 20.26 -3.31 11.66
C SER A 19 19.23 -3.13 10.56
N VAL A 20 18.00 -2.77 10.94
CA VAL A 20 16.89 -2.56 10.02
C VAL A 20 16.19 -1.25 10.34
N TRP A 21 15.92 -0.45 9.30
CA TRP A 21 15.14 0.77 9.42
C TRP A 21 14.18 0.92 8.22
N VAL A 22 13.16 1.75 8.40
CA VAL A 22 12.10 1.98 7.45
C VAL A 22 11.96 3.48 7.23
N THR A 23 11.85 3.89 5.98
CA THR A 23 11.43 5.25 5.63
C THR A 23 10.03 5.22 5.04
N ALA A 24 9.24 6.24 5.36
CA ALA A 24 7.88 6.41 4.87
C ALA A 24 7.76 7.71 4.08
N SER A 25 7.21 7.60 2.87
CA SER A 25 6.79 8.74 2.05
C SER A 25 5.33 8.60 1.67
N TRP A 26 4.73 9.71 1.27
CA TRP A 26 3.41 9.72 0.68
C TRP A 26 3.49 9.25 -0.77
N THR A 27 2.37 8.75 -1.31
CA THR A 27 2.29 8.33 -2.72
C THR A 27 2.52 9.44 -3.73
N ASP A 28 2.45 10.70 -3.31
CA ASP A 28 2.82 11.87 -4.12
C ASP A 28 4.31 12.23 -4.03
N GLY A 29 5.11 11.43 -3.32
CA GLY A 29 6.56 11.56 -3.20
C GLY A 29 7.04 12.40 -2.01
N HIS A 30 6.15 13.10 -1.29
CA HIS A 30 6.57 13.89 -0.14
C HIS A 30 6.93 13.01 1.06
N PRO A 31 7.90 13.40 1.91
CA PRO A 31 8.21 12.65 3.11
C PRO A 31 7.04 12.70 4.11
N VAL A 32 6.85 11.61 4.87
CA VAL A 32 5.94 11.63 6.02
C VAL A 32 6.58 12.42 7.16
N THR A 33 5.96 13.54 7.54
CA THR A 33 6.43 14.41 8.64
C THR A 33 5.52 14.36 9.87
N ARG A 34 4.42 13.62 9.80
CA ARG A 34 3.47 13.43 10.91
C ARG A 34 3.90 12.24 11.77
N PRO A 35 3.48 12.16 13.05
CA PRO A 35 3.74 10.99 13.88
C PRO A 35 3.31 9.69 13.21
N VAL A 36 4.19 8.69 13.29
CA VAL A 36 4.02 7.40 12.65
C VAL A 36 3.89 6.29 13.69
N SER A 37 2.96 5.37 13.46
CA SER A 37 2.86 4.11 14.19
C SER A 37 3.10 2.96 13.22
N ALA A 38 4.19 2.23 13.41
CA ALA A 38 4.53 1.07 12.60
C ALA A 38 5.12 -0.07 13.43
N VAL A 39 4.97 -1.29 12.93
CA VAL A 39 5.54 -2.51 13.51
C VAL A 39 6.36 -3.25 12.48
N LEU A 40 7.31 -4.05 12.97
CA LEU A 40 8.15 -4.92 12.17
C LEU A 40 8.02 -6.37 12.67
N THR A 41 7.86 -7.29 11.74
CA THR A 41 8.03 -8.73 11.97
C THR A 41 9.11 -9.24 11.03
N ALA A 42 10.03 -10.06 11.50
CA ALA A 42 11.02 -10.71 10.66
C ALA A 42 10.94 -12.24 10.84
N THR A 43 11.06 -12.98 9.74
CA THR A 43 11.07 -14.44 9.75
C THR A 43 12.25 -14.97 8.94
N ALA A 44 12.93 -15.96 9.48
CA ALA A 44 13.95 -16.76 8.81
C ALA A 44 13.65 -18.25 9.03
N ALA A 45 14.42 -19.14 8.42
CA ALA A 45 14.22 -20.59 8.56
C ALA A 45 14.24 -21.02 10.05
N GLY A 46 13.05 -21.32 10.60
CA GLY A 46 12.88 -21.72 12.00
C GLY A 46 13.01 -20.58 13.02
N GLN A 47 13.09 -19.32 12.60
CA GLN A 47 13.25 -18.16 13.48
C GLN A 47 12.23 -17.07 13.19
N ARG A 48 11.80 -16.37 14.25
CA ARG A 48 10.90 -15.22 14.15
C ARG A 48 11.29 -14.14 15.16
N VAL A 49 11.27 -12.89 14.72
CA VAL A 49 11.48 -11.69 15.52
C VAL A 49 10.22 -10.82 15.39
N GLY A 50 9.78 -10.23 16.49
CA GLY A 50 8.59 -9.38 16.54
C GLY A 50 7.25 -10.13 16.69
N PRO A 51 6.11 -9.41 16.60
CA PRO A 51 5.99 -8.01 16.17
C PRO A 51 6.68 -7.04 17.12
N ALA A 52 7.53 -6.17 16.59
CA ALA A 52 8.27 -5.18 17.36
C ALA A 52 7.87 -3.77 16.88
N PRO A 53 7.56 -2.83 17.79
CA PRO A 53 7.29 -1.45 17.40
C PRO A 53 8.55 -0.80 16.83
N LEU A 54 8.41 -0.09 15.72
CA LEU A 54 9.48 0.74 15.17
C LEU A 54 9.50 2.09 15.89
N ARG A 55 10.69 2.67 16.08
CA ARG A 55 10.87 3.95 16.78
C ARG A 55 11.38 5.01 15.83
N ALA A 56 10.75 6.19 15.84
CA ALA A 56 11.24 7.33 15.09
C ALA A 56 12.66 7.73 15.53
N ILE A 57 13.49 8.12 14.57
CA ILE A 57 14.85 8.61 14.84
C ILE A 57 14.83 10.14 14.87
N GLY A 58 15.22 10.72 16.01
CA GLY A 58 15.25 12.17 16.21
C GLY A 58 13.88 12.83 15.94
N ASP A 59 13.90 14.01 15.32
CA ASP A 59 12.69 14.74 14.93
C ASP A 59 12.06 14.23 13.61
N GLY A 60 12.70 13.26 12.94
CA GLY A 60 12.31 12.74 11.64
C GLY A 60 11.17 11.72 11.74
N ALA A 61 9.92 12.19 11.79
CA ALA A 61 8.75 11.33 11.98
C ALA A 61 8.57 10.21 10.93
N GLY A 62 9.16 10.36 9.73
CA GLY A 62 9.09 9.38 8.64
C GLY A 62 10.20 8.33 8.60
N THR A 63 11.20 8.40 9.48
CA THR A 63 12.30 7.42 9.54
C THR A 63 12.24 6.66 10.85
N LEU A 64 12.08 5.34 10.77
CA LEU A 64 11.81 4.47 11.91
C LEU A 64 12.83 3.33 11.98
N THR A 65 13.37 3.07 13.17
CA THR A 65 14.35 2.01 13.39
C THR A 65 13.79 0.89 14.23
N TYR A 66 14.16 -0.34 13.88
CA TYR A 66 14.05 -1.49 14.77
C TYR A 66 15.18 -1.42 15.80
N SER A 67 14.83 -1.39 17.09
CA SER A 67 15.83 -1.21 18.17
C SER A 67 16.67 -2.45 18.48
N GLY A 68 16.31 -3.61 17.92
CA GLY A 68 17.11 -4.83 18.04
C GLY A 68 18.03 -5.04 16.84
N GLN A 69 18.70 -6.19 16.83
CA GLN A 69 19.52 -6.63 15.72
C GLN A 69 19.05 -8.02 15.27
N LEU A 70 18.96 -8.22 13.96
CA LEU A 70 18.68 -9.53 13.40
C LEU A 70 19.96 -10.39 13.42
N PRO A 71 19.90 -11.64 13.92
CA PRO A 71 21.01 -12.57 13.81
C PRO A 71 21.38 -12.88 12.33
N PRO A 72 22.58 -13.41 12.07
CA PRO A 72 22.94 -13.88 10.74
C PRO A 72 21.93 -14.89 10.18
N GLY A 73 21.55 -14.73 8.92
CA GLY A 73 20.53 -15.55 8.25
C GLY A 73 19.84 -14.83 7.09
N GLN A 74 18.99 -15.58 6.40
CA GLN A 74 18.14 -15.03 5.33
C GLN A 74 16.80 -14.62 5.91
N TRP A 75 16.46 -13.34 5.84
CA TRP A 75 15.28 -12.79 6.48
C TRP A 75 14.25 -12.33 5.46
N THR A 76 12.98 -12.63 5.73
CA THR A 76 11.84 -11.87 5.22
C THR A 76 11.38 -10.92 6.31
N VAL A 77 11.47 -9.63 6.05
CA VAL A 77 11.07 -8.56 6.95
C VAL A 77 9.79 -7.93 6.43
N THR A 78 8.76 -7.96 7.27
CA THR A 78 7.50 -7.27 7.06
C THR A 78 7.47 -6.02 7.92
N ALA A 79 7.34 -4.85 7.29
CA ALA A 79 7.00 -3.59 7.95
C ALA A 79 5.54 -3.24 7.69
N GLU A 80 4.80 -2.87 8.74
CA GLU A 80 3.39 -2.48 8.66
C GLU A 80 3.20 -1.12 9.32
N LEU A 81 2.71 -0.16 8.53
CA LEU A 81 2.36 1.18 8.94
C LEU A 81 0.86 1.23 9.21
N ALA A 82 0.47 1.70 10.39
CA ALA A 82 -0.93 1.89 10.78
C ALA A 82 -1.38 3.36 10.74
N MET A 83 -0.44 4.29 10.93
CA MET A 83 -0.68 5.73 10.89
C MET A 83 0.54 6.44 10.30
N PRO A 84 0.37 7.56 9.58
CA PRO A 84 -0.89 8.26 9.28
C PRO A 84 -1.70 7.69 8.10
N ALA A 85 -1.18 6.67 7.43
CA ALA A 85 -1.88 5.89 6.42
C ALA A 85 -1.53 4.40 6.61
N VAL A 86 -2.35 3.52 6.04
CA VAL A 86 -2.07 2.08 6.06
C VAL A 86 -1.14 1.74 4.91
N ALA A 87 -0.01 1.10 5.22
CA ALA A 87 0.92 0.59 4.23
C ALA A 87 1.62 -0.67 4.76
N ARG A 88 2.08 -1.52 3.84
CA ARG A 88 2.81 -2.74 4.15
C ARG A 88 3.98 -2.90 3.19
N CYS A 89 5.11 -3.36 3.69
CA CYS A 89 6.26 -3.73 2.86
C CYS A 89 6.87 -5.05 3.31
N ASP A 90 7.06 -5.95 2.36
CA ASP A 90 7.74 -7.22 2.55
C ASP A 90 9.08 -7.16 1.82
N ALA A 91 10.18 -7.20 2.58
CA ALA A 91 11.55 -7.10 2.09
C ALA A 91 12.32 -8.38 2.39
N ARG A 92 13.21 -8.79 1.48
CA ARG A 92 14.09 -9.94 1.69
C ARG A 92 15.54 -9.51 1.60
N PHE A 93 16.37 -9.94 2.54
CA PHE A 93 17.81 -9.68 2.55
C PHE A 93 18.55 -10.68 3.43
N ASP A 94 19.85 -10.81 3.18
CA ASP A 94 20.76 -11.61 3.99
C ASP A 94 21.40 -10.73 5.08
N VAL A 95 21.62 -11.32 6.26
CA VAL A 95 22.41 -10.75 7.34
C VAL A 95 23.62 -11.64 7.58
N GLY A 96 24.82 -11.07 7.57
CA GLY A 96 26.05 -11.85 7.74
C GLY A 96 27.34 -11.06 7.52
N ALA A 97 28.44 -11.80 7.36
CA ALA A 97 29.75 -11.26 7.05
C ALA A 97 30.25 -11.84 5.70
N PRO A 98 30.65 -11.00 4.73
CA PRO A 98 30.63 -9.54 4.77
C PRO A 98 29.20 -8.97 4.76
N ALA A 99 29.00 -7.83 5.42
CA ALA A 99 27.72 -7.14 5.44
C ALA A 99 27.46 -6.50 4.07
N VAL A 100 26.31 -6.81 3.46
CA VAL A 100 25.86 -6.24 2.19
C VAL A 100 24.58 -5.45 2.43
N PRO A 101 24.62 -4.11 2.34
CA PRO A 101 23.43 -3.29 2.51
C PRO A 101 22.37 -3.60 1.46
N ALA A 102 21.09 -3.55 1.87
CA ALA A 102 19.96 -3.79 1.00
C ALA A 102 18.87 -2.74 1.22
N THR A 103 18.10 -2.46 0.17
CA THR A 103 16.97 -1.52 0.24
C THR A 103 15.86 -2.03 -0.67
N VAL A 104 14.64 -2.05 -0.15
CA VAL A 104 13.44 -2.50 -0.86
C VAL A 104 12.35 -1.46 -0.67
N THR A 105 11.88 -0.87 -1.76
CA THR A 105 10.72 0.01 -1.78
C THR A 105 9.49 -0.78 -2.19
N CYS A 106 8.44 -0.74 -1.37
CA CYS A 106 7.18 -1.38 -1.68
C CYS A 106 6.17 -0.34 -2.14
N GLU A 107 5.70 -0.52 -3.38
CA GLU A 107 4.61 0.28 -3.93
C GLU A 107 3.30 -0.08 -3.21
N PRO A 108 2.42 0.90 -2.92
CA PRO A 108 1.12 0.60 -2.36
C PRO A 108 0.31 -0.24 -3.35
N PRO A 109 -0.59 -1.11 -2.87
CA PRO A 109 -1.46 -1.86 -3.75
C PRO A 109 -2.27 -0.88 -4.60
N ARG A 110 -2.16 -1.01 -5.93
CA ARG A 110 -3.00 -0.25 -6.87
C ARG A 110 -4.45 -0.62 -6.58
N ALA A 111 -5.30 0.37 -6.31
CA ALA A 111 -6.73 0.14 -6.16
C ALA A 111 -7.23 -0.67 -7.37
N ALA A 112 -7.89 -1.80 -7.10
CA ALA A 112 -8.54 -2.56 -8.16
C ALA A 112 -9.53 -1.63 -8.89
N PRO A 113 -9.71 -1.75 -10.21
CA PRO A 113 -10.77 -1.02 -10.90
C PRO A 113 -12.07 -1.37 -10.20
N GLU A 114 -12.77 -0.36 -9.66
CA GLU A 114 -14.12 -0.58 -9.16
C GLU A 114 -14.95 -1.19 -10.30
N PRO A 115 -15.73 -2.26 -10.06
CA PRO A 115 -16.66 -2.74 -11.06
C PRO A 115 -17.61 -1.59 -11.36
N GLY A 116 -17.37 -0.94 -12.51
CA GLY A 116 -18.19 0.16 -12.97
C GLY A 116 -19.62 -0.35 -13.06
N THR A 117 -20.47 0.10 -12.14
CA THR A 117 -21.91 -0.04 -12.27
C THR A 117 -22.30 0.81 -13.47
N SER A 118 -22.20 0.22 -14.66
CA SER A 118 -22.66 0.82 -15.89
C SER A 118 -24.18 0.74 -15.83
N TRP A 119 -24.80 1.86 -15.47
CA TRP A 119 -26.24 2.10 -15.55
C TRP A 119 -26.69 2.38 -17.00
N THR A 120 -25.72 2.44 -17.92
CA THR A 120 -25.92 2.63 -19.36
C THR A 120 -26.85 1.62 -20.04
N PRO A 121 -26.86 0.30 -19.75
CA PRO A 121 -27.80 -0.61 -20.40
C PRO A 121 -29.24 -0.38 -19.93
N VAL A 122 -29.46 0.07 -18.69
CA VAL A 122 -30.79 0.37 -18.14
C VAL A 122 -31.38 1.61 -18.81
N VAL A 123 -30.58 2.67 -18.98
CA VAL A 123 -31.03 3.90 -19.64
C VAL A 123 -31.34 3.65 -21.12
N VAL A 124 -30.51 2.88 -21.83
CA VAL A 124 -30.74 2.56 -23.26
C VAL A 124 -32.02 1.74 -23.44
N ALA A 125 -32.27 0.74 -22.58
CA ALA A 125 -33.49 -0.06 -22.64
C ALA A 125 -34.76 0.77 -22.38
N ALA A 126 -34.71 1.70 -21.43
CA ALA A 126 -35.83 2.59 -21.12
C ALA A 126 -36.16 3.53 -22.29
N VAL A 127 -35.15 4.11 -22.94
CA VAL A 127 -35.33 4.98 -24.11
C VAL A 127 -35.94 4.19 -25.29
N LEU A 128 -35.43 2.99 -25.56
CA LEU A 128 -35.99 2.14 -26.62
C LEU A 128 -37.45 1.75 -26.34
N ALA A 129 -37.79 1.40 -25.10
CA ALA A 129 -39.16 1.07 -24.73
C ALA A 129 -40.13 2.25 -24.95
N VAL A 130 -39.71 3.47 -24.60
CA VAL A 130 -40.51 4.69 -24.83
C VAL A 130 -40.69 4.94 -26.34
N LEU A 131 -39.63 4.82 -27.14
CA LEU A 131 -39.71 5.02 -28.59
C LEU A 131 -40.66 4.01 -29.26
N VAL A 132 -40.60 2.73 -28.85
CA VAL A 132 -41.52 1.69 -29.33
C VAL A 132 -42.97 2.00 -28.93
N ALA A 133 -43.21 2.41 -27.69
CA ALA A 133 -44.55 2.77 -27.22
C ALA A 133 -45.12 3.97 -28.02
N VAL A 134 -44.33 5.02 -28.23
CA VAL A 134 -44.74 6.20 -29.03
C VAL A 134 -45.05 5.79 -30.48
N PHE A 135 -44.21 4.97 -31.10
CA PHE A 135 -44.43 4.49 -32.47
C PHE A 135 -45.72 3.66 -32.60
N LEU A 136 -46.00 2.76 -31.64
CA LEU A 136 -47.21 1.95 -31.63
C LEU A 136 -48.47 2.79 -31.40
N ILE A 137 -48.40 3.81 -30.54
CA ILE A 137 -49.52 4.75 -30.30
C ILE A 137 -49.77 5.62 -31.54
N GLY A 138 -48.71 6.07 -32.22
CA GLY A 138 -48.80 6.83 -33.47
C GLY A 138 -49.45 6.05 -34.60
N ARG A 139 -49.09 4.78 -34.80
CA ARG A 139 -49.70 3.92 -35.83
C ARG A 139 -51.19 3.67 -35.61
N ARG A 140 -51.64 3.60 -34.35
CA ARG A 140 -53.05 3.39 -33.99
C ARG A 140 -53.95 4.61 -34.23
N ARG A 141 -53.39 5.80 -34.45
CA ARG A 141 -54.15 7.04 -34.70
C ARG A 141 -54.27 7.40 -36.19
N LEU A 142 -53.61 6.65 -37.07
CA LEU A 142 -53.57 6.89 -38.51
C LEU A 142 -54.38 5.83 -39.32
N TRP A 143 -55.18 5.02 -38.63
CA TRP A 143 -56.13 4.07 -39.20
C TRP A 143 -57.52 4.36 -38.64
#